data_AF-A0A2J7QYE5-F1
#
_entry.id   AF-A0A2J7QYE5-F1
#
_cell.length_a   1.000
_cell.length_b   1.000
_cell.length_c   1.000
_cell.angle_alpha   90.00
_cell.angle_beta   90.00
_cell.angle_gamma   90.00
#
_symmetry.space_group_name_H-M   'P 1'
#
loop_
_entity.id
_entity.type
_entity.pdbx_description
1 polymer ?
#
loop_
_entity_poly.entity_id
_entity_poly.type
_entity_poly.pdbx_seq_one_letter_code
_entity_poly.pdbx_strand_id
1 'polypeptide(L)' 'MLYHPPYSPDLSPCNFDLIPKAKEPLCGIRFRIVPEILQAVDRSIRTMNTTCAAKGILRLPHRWKCVVHNAGDYIEGE' A
#
# COMPACT_ATOMS: atom_id res chain seq x y z
N MET A 1 9.84 -17.99 -3.87
CA MET A 1 9.41 -17.31 -2.62
C MET A 1 10.49 -16.31 -2.28
N LEU A 2 10.15 -15.03 -2.08
CA LEU A 2 11.10 -14.00 -1.65
C LEU A 2 11.16 -13.99 -0.12
N TYR A 3 12.35 -13.82 0.46
CA TYR A 3 12.50 -13.66 1.90
C TYR A 3 11.79 -12.37 2.36
N HIS A 4 10.97 -12.48 3.40
CA HIS A 4 10.29 -11.35 4.00
C HIS A 4 10.56 -11.34 5.51
N PRO A 5 11.28 -10.33 6.03
CA PRO A 5 11.55 -10.25 7.45
C PRO A 5 10.26 -10.07 8.27
N PRO A 6 10.22 -10.58 9.52
CA PRO A 6 9.07 -10.40 10.39
C PRO A 6 8.83 -8.92 10.71
N TYR A 7 7.57 -8.53 10.86
CA TYR A 7 7.17 -7.16 11.23
C TYR A 7 7.65 -6.05 10.27
N SER A 8 7.85 -6.33 8.98
CA SER A 8 8.31 -5.31 8.01
C SER A 8 7.21 -4.89 7.00
N PRO A 9 6.11 -4.24 7.45
CA PRO A 9 5.06 -3.78 6.55
C PRO A 9 5.56 -2.73 5.55
N ASP A 10 6.59 -1.97 5.93
CA ASP A 10 7.32 -1.03 5.09
C ASP A 10 8.05 -1.69 3.91
N LEU A 11 8.27 -3.01 3.94
CA LEU A 11 8.83 -3.78 2.83
C LEU A 11 7.78 -4.53 2.00
N SER A 12 6.50 -4.46 2.38
CA SER A 12 5.40 -5.09 1.65
C SER A 12 4.69 -4.05 0.76
N PRO A 13 4.78 -4.15 -0.58
CA PRO A 13 4.11 -3.20 -1.49
C PRO A 13 2.62 -3.09 -1.26
N CYS A 14 1.99 -4.18 -0.81
CA CYS A 14 0.58 -4.18 -0.46
C CYS A 14 0.30 -3.24 0.72
N ASN A 15 1.15 -3.29 1.75
CA ASN A 15 0.93 -2.55 2.99
C ASN A 15 1.31 -1.07 2.87
N PHE A 16 2.44 -0.75 2.24
CA PHE A 16 2.92 0.64 2.19
C PHE A 16 2.42 1.45 1.00
N ASP A 17 1.92 0.80 -0.07
CA ASP A 17 1.51 1.50 -1.29
C ASP A 17 0.06 1.19 -1.69
N LEU A 18 -0.26 -0.08 -1.94
CA LEU A 18 -1.54 -0.46 -2.55
C LEU A 18 -2.74 -0.21 -1.63
N ILE A 19 -2.71 -0.74 -0.40
CA ILE A 19 -3.83 -0.66 0.54
C ILE A 19 -4.10 0.78 0.99
N PRO A 20 -3.09 1.61 1.33
CA PRO A 20 -3.31 3.01 1.66
C PRO A 20 -4.01 3.77 0.53
N LYS A 21 -3.52 3.63 -0.71
CA LYS A 21 -4.12 4.28 -1.89
C LYS A 21 -5.53 3.79 -2.19
N ALA A 22 -5.79 2.49 -2.01
CA ALA A 22 -7.13 1.93 -2.21
C ALA A 22 -8.11 2.38 -1.11
N LYS A 23 -7.61 2.70 0.08
CA LYS A 23 -8.43 3.18 1.21
C LYS A 23 -8.63 4.68 1.21
N GLU A 24 -7.69 5.47 0.67
CA GLU A 24 -7.74 6.93 0.64
C GLU A 24 -9.09 7.49 0.15
N PRO A 25 -9.63 7.10 -1.03
CA PRO A 25 -10.91 7.64 -1.51
C PRO A 25 -12.12 7.11 -0.72
N LEU A 26 -11.93 6.11 0.14
CA LEU A 26 -12.96 5.54 1.00
C LEU A 26 -12.96 6.17 2.40
N CYS A 27 -11.93 6.94 2.73
CA CYS A 27 -11.77 7.54 4.04
C CYS A 27 -12.92 8.53 4.33
N GLY A 28 -13.52 8.42 5.51
CA GLY A 28 -14.64 9.27 5.93
C GLY A 28 -16.01 8.88 5.35
N ILE A 29 -16.09 7.90 4.44
CA ILE A 29 -17.36 7.41 3.91
C ILE A 29 -17.99 6.40 4.88
N ARG A 30 -19.27 6.62 5.19
CA ARG A 30 -20.08 5.66 5.97
C ARG A 30 -20.91 4.81 5.01
N PHE A 31 -20.60 3.52 4.96
CA PHE A 31 -21.37 2.53 4.21
C PHE A 31 -22.43 1.91 5.11
N ARG A 32 -23.63 1.66 4.56
CA ARG A 32 -24.74 1.05 5.31
C ARG A 32 -24.75 -0.46 5.20
N ILE A 33 -24.25 -1.00 4.08
CA ILE A 33 -24.27 -2.43 3.77
C ILE A 33 -22.98 -2.87 3.08
N VAL A 34 -22.64 -4.15 3.21
CA VAL A 34 -21.42 -4.75 2.63
C VAL A 34 -21.33 -4.59 1.10
N PRO A 35 -22.41 -4.74 0.30
CA PRO A 35 -22.34 -4.55 -1.15
C PRO A 35 -21.85 -3.16 -1.58
N GLU A 36 -22.18 -2.11 -0.83
CA GLU A 36 -21.69 -0.74 -1.11
C GLU A 36 -20.17 -0.67 -0.93
N ILE A 37 -19.64 -1.32 0.11
CA ILE A 37 -18.20 -1.39 0.37
C ILE A 37 -17.49 -2.10 -0.78
N LEU A 38 -17.99 -3.26 -1.21
CA LEU A 38 -17.40 -4.04 -2.30
C LEU A 38 -17.37 -3.24 -3.61
N GLN A 39 -18.46 -2.55 -3.93
CA GLN A 39 -18.54 -1.72 -5.13
C GLN A 39 -17.57 -0.52 -5.06
N ALA A 40 -17.47 0.13 -3.90
CA ALA A 40 -16.58 1.27 -3.71
C ALA A 40 -15.10 0.85 -3.80
N VAL A 41 -14.73 -0.28 -3.20
CA VAL A 41 -13.38 -0.86 -3.29
C VAL A 41 -13.04 -1.24 -4.74
N ASP A 42 -13.94 -1.93 -5.45
CA ASP A 42 -13.72 -2.29 -6.86
C ASP A 42 -13.50 -1.05 -7.74
N ARG A 43 -14.32 0.00 -7.53
CA ARG A 43 -14.16 1.28 -8.23
C ARG A 43 -12.80 1.92 -7.92
N SER A 44 -12.41 1.96 -6.64
CA SER A 44 -11.12 2.53 -6.21
C SER A 44 -9.93 1.83 -6.88
N ILE A 45 -9.95 0.49 -6.91
CA ILE A 45 -8.89 -0.32 -7.52
C ILE A 45 -8.83 -0.06 -9.04
N ARG A 46 -9.98 -0.02 -9.72
CA ARG A 46 -10.03 0.30 -11.16
C ARG A 46 -9.45 1.67 -11.46
N THR A 47 -9.82 2.69 -10.69
CA THR A 47 -9.29 4.06 -10.85
C THR A 47 -7.77 4.12 -10.61
N MET A 48 -7.26 3.42 -9.59
CA MET A 48 -5.81 3.32 -9.36
C MET A 48 -5.07 2.64 -10.50
N ASN A 49 -5.63 1.57 -11.06
CA ASN A 49 -5.04 0.86 -12.19
C ASN A 49 -5.00 1.74 -13.45
N THR A 50 -6.06 2.51 -13.73
CA THR A 50 -6.09 3.42 -14.89
C THR A 50 -5.12 4.59 -14.77
N THR A 51 -4.84 5.03 -13.54
CA THR A 51 -3.95 6.18 -13.28
C THR A 51 -2.48 5.76 -13.08
N CYS A 52 -2.17 4.46 -13.13
CA CYS A 52 -0.86 3.91 -12.78
C CYS A 52 -0.36 4.43 -11.40
N ALA A 53 -1.28 4.63 -10.47
CA ALA A 53 -0.99 5.27 -9.18
C ALA A 53 -0.18 4.36 -8.25
N ALA A 54 -0.42 3.04 -8.30
CA ALA A 54 0.32 2.07 -7.49
C ALA A 54 1.71 1.82 -8.09
N LYS A 55 2.76 2.28 -7.39
CA LYS A 55 4.16 2.17 -7.81
C LYS A 55 5.01 1.44 -6.77
N GLY A 56 4.39 0.75 -5.81
CA GLY A 56 5.05 0.10 -4.68
C GLY A 56 6.16 -0.86 -5.11
N ILE A 57 5.95 -1.65 -6.17
CA ILE A 57 6.98 -2.54 -6.70
C ILE A 57 8.22 -1.76 -7.17
N LEU A 58 8.02 -0.63 -7.85
CA LEU A 58 9.12 0.23 -8.34
C LEU A 58 9.84 0.94 -7.19
N ARG A 59 9.18 1.14 -6.04
CA ARG A 59 9.77 1.76 -4.84
C ARG A 59 10.56 0.76 -3.97
N LEU A 60 10.38 -0.55 -4.15
CA LEU A 60 11.08 -1.57 -3.35
C LEU A 60 12.60 -1.40 -3.31
N PRO A 61 13.32 -1.18 -4.44
CA PRO A 61 14.77 -1.03 -4.40
C PRO A 61 15.23 0.18 -3.57
N HIS A 62 14.44 1.26 -3.55
CA HIS A 62 14.74 2.42 -2.70
C HIS A 62 14.53 2.08 -1.23
N ARG A 63 13.39 1.47 -0.89
CA ARG A 63 13.07 1.08 0.50
C ARG A 63 14.05 0.07 1.08
N TRP A 64 14.52 -0.90 0.29
CA TRP A 64 15.58 -1.81 0.73
C TRP A 64 16.87 -1.08 1.09
N LYS A 65 17.26 -0.04 0.32
CA LYS A 65 18.43 0.78 0.64
C LYS A 65 18.21 1.56 1.95
N CYS A 66 17.01 2.09 2.18
CA CYS A 66 16.67 2.78 3.43
C CYS A 66 16.81 1.85 4.65
N VAL A 67 16.26 0.64 4.59
CA VAL A 67 16.37 -0.33 5.71
C VAL A 67 17.83 -0.70 5.99
N VAL A 68 18.65 -0.89 4.96
CA VAL A 68 20.10 -1.15 5.15
C VAL A 68 20.81 0.05 5.77
N HIS A 69 20.50 1.27 5.32
CA HIS A 69 21.08 2.50 5.88
C HIS A 69 20.67 2.71 7.34
N ASN A 70 19.43 2.36 7.68
CA ASN A 70 18.87 2.47 9.02
C ASN A 70 19.23 1.27 9.92
N ALA A 71 20.20 0.44 9.54
CA ALA A 71 20.63 -0.74 10.30
C ALA A 71 19.49 -1.72 10.67
N GLY A 72 18.44 -1.80 9.83
CA GLY A 72 17.27 -2.65 10.05
C GLY A 72 16.07 -1.95 10.72
N ASP A 73 16.20 -0.68 11.11
CA ASP A 73 15.07 0.09 11.65
C ASP A 73 14.03 0.45 10.59
N TYR A 74 12.81 0.76 11.04
CA TYR A 74 11.70 1.14 10.20
C TYR A 74 11.99 2.38 9.34
N ILE A 75 11.33 2.45 8.19
CA ILE A 75 11.33 3.65 7.35
C ILE A 75 10.31 4.65 7.91
N GLU A 76 10.78 5.79 8.45
CA GLU A 76 9.93 6.90 8.89
C GLU A 76 9.68 7.93 7.78
N GLY A 77 8.44 8.44 7.68
CA GLY A 77 8.13 9.69 6.96
C GLY A 77 8.23 9.68 5.43
N GLU A 78 7.55 8.75 4.74
CA GLU A 78 7.42 8.75 3.26
C GLU A 78 6.03 9.10 2.75
#